data_AF-A0AAD4MIW8-F1
#
_entry.id   AF-A0AAD4MIW8-F1
#
_cell.length_a   1.000
_cell.length_b   1.000
_cell.length_c   1.000
_cell.angle_alpha   90.00
_cell.angle_beta   90.00
_cell.angle_gamma   90.00
#
_symmetry.space_group_name_H-M   'P 1'
#
loop_
_entity.id
_entity.type
_entity.pdbx_description
1 polymer ?
#
loop_
_entity_poly.entity_id
_entity_poly.type
_entity_poly.pdbx_seq_one_letter_code
_entity_poly.pdbx_strand_id
1 'polypeptide(L)'
;MKTKSILSLSGSRNTTLVSFFKGGNRIVQLEPRFPPEMWSVYQRTLDGASRTNNYAEAANRRIQSELGVCHPTLGNFILSLKKVQHGRDQQYMQWVAGRQPKDKRRKYKDADKRILKILQEYRRNERTVIELLRGIAQNIVIDDVVEIEDEIENEE
;
A
#
# COMPACT_ATOMS: atom_id res chain seq x y z
N MET A 1 -15.34 -53.94 40.76
CA MET A 1 -14.02 -53.28 40.93
C MET A 1 -14.08 -51.93 40.23
N LYS A 2 -13.72 -50.86 40.96
CA LYS A 2 -13.65 -49.46 40.52
C LYS A 2 -12.50 -49.26 39.53
N THR A 3 -12.65 -48.36 38.54
CA THR A 3 -11.79 -47.17 38.26
C THR A 3 -12.20 -46.52 36.94
N LYS A 4 -12.74 -45.28 36.97
CA LYS A 4 -12.09 -43.97 36.74
C LYS A 4 -12.09 -43.50 35.29
N SER A 5 -12.91 -42.48 35.04
CA SER A 5 -12.74 -41.47 33.99
C SER A 5 -11.36 -40.81 34.12
N ILE A 6 -10.67 -40.61 32.98
CA ILE A 6 -9.57 -39.65 32.87
C ILE A 6 -9.69 -38.94 31.52
N LEU A 7 -10.12 -37.68 31.58
CA LEU A 7 -9.83 -36.67 30.57
C LEU A 7 -8.30 -36.53 30.45
N SER A 8 -7.75 -36.64 29.24
CA SER A 8 -6.41 -36.11 28.97
C SER A 8 -6.52 -34.87 28.07
N LEU A 9 -6.54 -33.70 28.71
CA LEU A 9 -5.84 -32.55 28.16
C LEU A 9 -4.37 -32.95 27.99
N SER A 10 -3.76 -32.66 26.85
CA SER A 10 -2.48 -31.94 26.83
C SER A 10 -1.96 -31.77 25.41
N GLY A 11 -1.35 -30.62 25.20
CA GLY A 11 -0.24 -30.55 24.27
C GLY A 11 -0.53 -29.80 23.00
N SER A 12 -0.79 -28.50 23.14
CA SER A 12 -0.10 -27.51 22.30
C SER A 12 1.31 -28.01 21.98
N ARG A 13 1.52 -28.40 20.73
CA ARG A 13 2.86 -28.47 20.14
C ARG A 13 2.88 -27.48 19.00
N ASN A 14 2.95 -26.21 19.39
CA ASN A 14 3.77 -25.26 18.67
C ASN A 14 5.16 -25.89 18.53
N THR A 15 5.44 -26.50 17.39
CA THR A 15 6.78 -26.90 17.04
C THR A 15 7.14 -26.22 15.75
N THR A 16 7.68 -25.02 15.94
CA THR A 16 8.54 -24.32 14.99
C THR A 16 9.65 -25.28 14.56
N LEU A 17 9.57 -25.78 13.33
CA LEU A 17 10.73 -26.27 12.61
C LEU A 17 10.74 -25.55 11.26
N VAL A 18 11.40 -24.40 11.25
CA VAL A 18 11.86 -23.76 10.02
C VAL A 18 13.10 -24.54 9.59
N SER A 19 12.92 -25.56 8.77
CA SER A 19 14.00 -26.17 8.02
C SER A 19 14.13 -25.45 6.68
N PHE A 20 15.11 -24.55 6.59
CA PHE A 20 15.60 -24.03 5.32
C PHE A 20 16.34 -25.16 4.59
N PHE A 21 15.65 -25.88 3.72
CA PHE A 21 16.28 -26.76 2.74
C PHE A 21 16.43 -26.03 1.41
N LYS A 22 17.70 -25.87 1.02
CA LYS A 22 18.17 -25.33 -0.26
C LYS A 22 18.02 -26.42 -1.31
N GLY A 23 17.04 -26.28 -2.22
CA GLY A 23 16.93 -27.12 -3.42
C GLY A 23 15.50 -27.34 -3.89
N GLY A 24 15.12 -26.72 -5.02
CA GLY A 24 13.88 -27.01 -5.77
C GLY A 24 12.67 -26.19 -5.33
N ASN A 25 12.49 -25.00 -5.93
CA ASN A 25 11.46 -24.03 -5.57
C ASN A 25 10.03 -24.51 -5.88
N ARG A 26 9.42 -25.26 -4.96
CA ARG A 26 7.99 -25.15 -4.69
C ARG A 26 7.86 -24.48 -3.32
N ILE A 27 7.60 -23.17 -3.34
CA ILE A 27 7.15 -22.46 -2.16
C ILE A 27 5.86 -23.16 -1.73
N VAL A 28 5.92 -23.96 -0.67
CA VAL A 28 4.71 -24.49 -0.04
C VAL A 28 4.00 -23.28 0.54
N GLN A 29 2.98 -22.81 -0.19
CA GLN A 29 2.16 -21.69 0.25
C GLN A 29 1.31 -22.15 1.42
N LEU A 30 1.66 -21.67 2.61
CA LEU A 30 0.82 -21.79 3.79
C LEU A 30 -0.34 -20.80 3.65
N GLU A 31 -1.53 -21.24 4.07
CA GLU A 31 -2.69 -20.36 4.20
C GLU A 31 -2.31 -19.12 5.05
N PRO A 32 -2.59 -17.90 4.59
CA PRO A 32 -2.25 -16.71 5.33
C PRO A 32 -3.01 -16.69 6.66
N ARG A 33 -2.28 -16.38 7.74
CA ARG A 33 -2.82 -16.34 9.11
C ARG A 33 -3.98 -15.35 9.27
N PHE A 34 -4.03 -14.32 8.42
CA PHE A 34 -5.08 -13.31 8.41
C PHE A 34 -5.67 -13.17 7.01
N PRO A 35 -7.00 -12.99 6.90
CA PRO A 35 -7.64 -12.77 5.61
C PRO A 35 -7.10 -11.47 4.97
N PRO A 36 -6.83 -11.45 3.64
CA PRO A 36 -6.33 -10.27 2.94
C PRO A 36 -7.11 -8.98 3.22
N GLU A 37 -8.42 -9.11 3.45
CA GLU A 37 -9.34 -8.03 3.79
C GLU A 37 -8.95 -7.29 5.07
N MET A 38 -8.23 -7.94 5.99
CA MET A 38 -7.85 -7.39 7.28
C MET A 38 -6.56 -6.57 7.23
N TRP A 39 -5.57 -6.98 6.43
CA TRP A 39 -4.21 -6.42 6.48
C TRP A 39 -3.79 -5.73 5.18
N SER A 40 -4.57 -5.83 4.12
CA SER A 40 -4.31 -5.12 2.87
C SER A 40 -5.20 -3.89 2.72
N VAL A 41 -4.87 -3.03 1.75
CA VAL A 41 -5.71 -1.89 1.32
C VAL A 41 -6.94 -2.33 0.52
N TYR A 42 -7.48 -3.52 0.81
CA TYR A 42 -8.54 -4.19 0.07
C TYR A 42 -9.76 -3.30 -0.14
N GLN A 43 -10.38 -2.85 0.96
CA GLN A 43 -11.61 -2.05 0.90
C GLN A 43 -11.37 -0.71 0.20
N ARG A 44 -10.26 -0.02 0.52
CA ARG A 44 -9.88 1.23 -0.16
C ARG A 44 -9.75 1.07 -1.67
N THR A 45 -9.17 -0.05 -2.10
CA THR A 45 -9.00 -0.33 -3.53
C THR A 45 -10.34 -0.60 -4.19
N LEU A 46 -11.24 -1.34 -3.54
CA LEU A 46 -12.60 -1.56 -4.04
C LEU A 46 -13.41 -0.26 -4.14
N ASP A 47 -13.21 0.65 -3.19
CA ASP A 47 -13.86 1.97 -3.17
C ASP A 47 -13.23 2.96 -4.18
N GLY A 48 -12.19 2.54 -4.90
CA GLY A 48 -11.45 3.40 -5.84
C GLY A 48 -10.63 4.51 -5.15
N ALA A 49 -10.41 4.40 -3.85
CA ALA A 49 -9.61 5.34 -3.08
C ALA A 49 -8.10 5.13 -3.29
N SER A 50 -7.32 6.16 -2.97
CA SER A 50 -5.85 6.07 -3.01
C SER A 50 -5.34 4.97 -2.07
N ARG A 51 -4.51 4.08 -2.60
CA ARG A 51 -3.88 2.98 -1.88
C ARG A 51 -2.73 3.44 -0.98
N THR A 52 -2.03 4.49 -1.40
CA THR A 52 -0.88 5.06 -0.68
C THR A 52 -1.23 6.38 0.00
N ASN A 53 -0.40 6.78 0.95
CA ASN A 53 -0.51 8.04 1.69
C ASN A 53 0.17 9.23 0.99
N ASN A 54 0.46 9.11 -0.31
CA ASN A 54 1.28 10.06 -1.08
C ASN A 54 0.78 11.50 -0.98
N TYR A 55 -0.55 11.72 -0.90
CA TYR A 55 -1.12 13.06 -0.76
C TYR A 55 -0.76 13.71 0.58
N ALA A 56 -0.86 12.96 1.69
CA ALA A 56 -0.50 13.49 3.00
C ALA A 56 1.02 13.68 3.12
N GLU A 57 1.81 12.75 2.58
CA GLU A 57 3.26 12.88 2.52
C GLU A 57 3.71 14.06 1.67
N ALA A 58 3.08 14.30 0.51
CA ALA A 58 3.34 15.47 -0.31
C ALA A 58 2.96 16.77 0.41
N ALA A 59 1.82 16.79 1.11
CA ALA A 59 1.42 17.93 1.92
C ALA A 59 2.41 18.19 3.07
N ASN A 60 2.84 17.14 3.77
CA ASN A 60 3.83 17.25 4.83
C ASN A 60 5.18 17.74 4.29
N ARG A 61 5.67 17.19 3.17
CA ARG A 61 6.87 17.67 2.49
C ARG A 61 6.76 19.14 2.10
N ARG A 62 5.60 19.58 1.60
CA ARG A 62 5.38 20.99 1.28
C ARG A 62 5.44 21.88 2.51
N ILE A 63 4.79 21.48 3.61
CA ILE A 63 4.83 22.23 4.87
C ILE A 63 6.27 22.31 5.39
N GLN A 64 7.00 21.20 5.40
CA GLN A 64 8.40 21.17 5.82
C GLN A 64 9.30 22.06 4.95
N SER A 65 9.10 22.04 3.63
CA SER A 65 9.83 22.89 2.70
C SER A 65 9.55 24.38 2.91
N GLU A 66 8.32 24.77 3.24
CA GLU A 66 7.96 26.18 3.49
C GLU A 66 8.42 26.65 4.87
N LEU A 67 8.46 25.76 5.87
CA LEU A 67 8.99 26.06 7.20
C LEU A 67 10.51 26.24 7.16
N GLY A 68 11.23 25.36 6.45
CA GLY A 68 12.69 25.43 6.28
C GLY A 68 13.52 25.29 7.56
N VAL A 69 12.88 25.01 8.70
CA VAL A 69 13.53 24.91 10.03
C VAL A 69 12.92 23.75 10.84
N CYS A 70 13.75 23.11 11.67
CA CYS A 70 13.32 22.00 12.52
C CYS A 70 12.35 22.45 13.65
N HIS A 71 12.59 23.64 14.21
CA HIS A 71 11.83 24.18 15.35
C HIS A 71 11.44 25.64 15.11
N PRO A 72 10.37 25.91 14.34
CA PRO A 72 9.90 27.26 14.09
C PRO A 72 9.28 27.88 15.36
N THR A 73 9.42 29.19 15.52
CA THR A 73 8.59 29.93 16.47
C THR A 73 7.12 29.90 16.01
N LEU A 74 6.18 30.05 16.94
CA LEU A 74 4.74 30.00 16.62
C LEU A 74 4.35 31.00 15.52
N GLY A 75 4.91 32.21 15.54
CA GLY A 75 4.68 33.22 14.50
C GLY A 75 5.14 32.76 13.12
N ASN A 76 6.37 32.26 13.01
CA ASN A 76 6.92 31.76 11.74
C ASN A 76 6.17 30.54 11.24
N PHE A 77 5.72 29.68 12.15
CA PHE A 77 4.86 28.53 11.83
C PHE A 77 3.54 28.99 11.20
N ILE A 78 2.83 29.93 11.83
CA ILE A 78 1.57 30.47 11.30
C ILE A 78 1.77 31.14 9.94
N LEU A 79 2.83 31.93 9.77
CA LEU A 79 3.14 32.58 8.49
C LEU A 79 3.41 31.55 7.39
N SER A 80 4.12 30.47 7.69
CA SER A 80 4.40 29.40 6.74
C SER A 80 3.14 28.63 6.35
N LEU A 81 2.24 28.36 7.30
CA LEU A 81 0.93 27.77 7.01
C LEU A 81 0.10 28.65 6.07
N LYS A 82 0.10 29.98 6.29
CA LYS A 82 -0.57 30.92 5.37
C LYS A 82 0.00 30.87 3.96
N LYS A 83 1.32 30.71 3.80
CA LYS A 83 1.95 30.52 2.47
C LYS A 83 1.51 29.22 1.80
N VAL A 84 1.53 28.10 2.54
CA VAL A 84 1.05 26.80 2.04
C VAL A 84 -0.40 26.90 1.60
N GLN A 85 -1.25 27.53 2.41
CA GLN A 85 -2.66 27.76 2.09
C GLN A 85 -2.82 28.60 0.82
N HIS A 86 -2.11 29.72 0.70
CA HIS A 86 -2.16 30.57 -0.48
C HIS A 86 -1.78 29.80 -1.76
N GLY A 87 -0.74 28.96 -1.70
CA GLY A 87 -0.36 28.11 -2.83
C GLY A 87 -1.46 27.09 -3.20
N ARG A 88 -2.21 26.58 -2.21
CA ARG A 88 -3.35 25.69 -2.47
C ARG A 88 -4.53 26.43 -3.07
N ASP A 89 -4.83 27.63 -2.59
CA ASP A 89 -5.89 28.48 -3.12
C ASP A 89 -5.62 28.83 -4.59
N GLN A 90 -4.36 29.06 -4.97
CA GLN A 90 -3.97 29.22 -6.38
C GLN A 90 -4.28 27.99 -7.22
N GLN A 91 -3.96 26.78 -6.73
CA GLN A 91 -4.31 25.54 -7.43
C GLN A 91 -5.83 25.36 -7.55
N TYR A 92 -6.58 25.72 -6.50
CA TYR A 92 -8.03 25.69 -6.53
C TYR A 92 -8.60 26.67 -7.56
N MET A 93 -8.09 27.91 -7.61
CA MET A 93 -8.48 28.90 -8.63
C MET A 93 -8.19 28.40 -10.05
N GLN A 94 -7.05 27.76 -10.28
CA GLN A 94 -6.74 27.15 -11.58
C GLN A 94 -7.76 26.07 -11.94
N TRP A 95 -8.13 25.22 -10.98
CA TRP A 95 -9.16 24.21 -11.17
C TRP A 95 -10.54 24.82 -11.47
N VAL A 96 -10.95 25.86 -10.74
CA VAL A 96 -12.18 26.62 -11.00
C VAL A 96 -12.17 27.25 -12.40
N ALA A 97 -11.01 27.71 -12.86
CA ALA A 97 -10.80 28.21 -14.21
C ALA A 97 -10.77 27.12 -15.29
N GLY A 98 -11.05 25.86 -14.94
CA GLY A 98 -11.09 24.72 -15.86
C GLY A 98 -9.73 24.11 -16.18
N ARG A 99 -8.64 24.55 -15.54
CA ARG A 99 -7.33 23.92 -15.73
C ARG A 99 -7.29 22.61 -14.95
N GLN A 100 -6.94 21.53 -15.64
CA GLN A 100 -6.82 20.22 -15.00
C GLN A 100 -5.42 20.01 -14.41
N PRO A 101 -5.31 19.39 -13.22
CA PRO A 101 -4.02 18.97 -12.69
C PRO A 101 -3.39 17.92 -13.60
N LYS A 102 -2.07 17.73 -13.47
CA LYS A 102 -1.35 16.70 -14.22
C LYS A 102 -1.97 15.33 -13.97
N ASP A 103 -2.21 14.64 -15.06
CA ASP A 103 -2.81 13.33 -15.04
C ASP A 103 -1.89 12.29 -14.40
N LYS A 104 -2.49 11.30 -13.69
CA LYS A 104 -1.72 10.15 -13.18
C LYS A 104 -1.06 9.44 -14.36
N ARG A 105 0.24 9.10 -14.23
CA ARG A 105 0.98 8.38 -15.29
C ARG A 105 0.23 7.10 -15.69
N ARG A 106 0.25 6.77 -16.98
CA ARG A 106 -0.48 5.63 -17.56
C ARG A 106 -0.15 4.31 -16.86
N LYS A 107 1.13 4.05 -16.57
CA LYS A 107 1.58 2.83 -15.88
C LYS A 107 0.81 2.57 -14.58
N TYR A 108 0.66 3.60 -13.74
CA TYR A 108 -0.05 3.49 -12.47
C TYR A 108 -1.58 3.44 -12.61
N LYS A 109 -2.14 4.04 -13.67
CA LYS A 109 -3.58 3.88 -14.00
C LYS A 109 -3.87 2.44 -14.41
N ASP A 110 -2.99 1.83 -15.19
CA ASP A 110 -3.15 0.45 -15.66
C ASP A 110 -2.90 -0.56 -14.53
N ALA A 111 -1.93 -0.31 -13.66
CA ALA A 111 -1.72 -1.10 -12.45
C ALA A 111 -2.93 -1.05 -11.51
N ASP A 112 -3.52 0.14 -11.26
CA ASP A 112 -4.75 0.26 -10.47
C ASP A 112 -5.88 -0.60 -11.04
N LYS A 113 -6.09 -0.54 -12.37
CA LYS A 113 -7.14 -1.32 -13.05
C LYS A 113 -6.92 -2.83 -12.91
N ARG A 114 -5.67 -3.29 -13.10
CA ARG A 114 -5.33 -4.72 -12.96
C ARG A 114 -5.56 -5.20 -11.53
N ILE A 115 -5.11 -4.42 -10.54
CA ILE A 115 -5.27 -4.76 -9.12
C ILE A 115 -6.74 -4.77 -8.73
N LEU A 116 -7.52 -3.75 -9.13
CA LEU A 116 -8.95 -3.70 -8.89
C LEU A 116 -9.67 -4.94 -9.43
N LYS A 117 -9.34 -5.34 -10.67
CA LYS A 117 -9.89 -6.55 -11.30
C LYS A 117 -9.57 -7.80 -10.48
N ILE A 118 -8.33 -7.98 -10.06
CA ILE A 118 -7.89 -9.13 -9.25
C ILE A 118 -8.68 -9.17 -7.93
N LEU A 119 -8.86 -8.03 -7.26
CA LEU A 119 -9.64 -7.96 -6.01
C LEU A 119 -11.12 -8.27 -6.23
N GLN A 120 -11.72 -7.81 -7.34
CA GLN A 120 -13.12 -8.09 -7.67
C GLN A 120 -13.34 -9.58 -7.98
N GLU A 121 -12.43 -10.21 -8.71
CA GLU A 121 -12.49 -11.65 -9.01
C GLU A 121 -12.34 -12.49 -7.72
N TYR A 122 -11.45 -12.08 -6.82
CA TYR A 122 -11.34 -12.68 -5.49
C TYR A 122 -12.62 -12.49 -4.66
N ARG A 123 -13.22 -11.28 -4.66
CA ARG A 123 -14.51 -11.01 -3.99
C ARG A 123 -15.64 -11.90 -4.50
N ARG A 124 -15.63 -12.28 -5.79
CA ARG A 124 -16.61 -13.18 -6.41
C ARG A 124 -16.32 -14.67 -6.16
N ASN A 125 -15.29 -15.01 -5.40
CA ASN A 125 -14.79 -16.37 -5.20
C ASN A 125 -14.32 -17.05 -6.50
N GLU A 126 -13.91 -16.27 -7.51
CA GLU A 126 -13.38 -16.77 -8.79
C GLU A 126 -11.86 -17.02 -8.72
N ARG A 127 -11.21 -16.57 -7.63
CA ARG A 127 -9.78 -16.74 -7.37
C ARG A 127 -9.53 -17.23 -5.95
N THR A 128 -8.50 -18.03 -5.81
CA THR A 128 -7.93 -18.38 -4.50
C THR A 128 -7.13 -17.22 -3.91
N VAL A 129 -6.93 -17.24 -2.60
CA VAL A 129 -6.06 -16.27 -1.90
C VAL A 129 -4.62 -16.31 -2.44
N ILE A 130 -4.15 -17.48 -2.85
CA ILE A 130 -2.82 -17.67 -3.45
C ILE A 130 -2.70 -16.90 -4.77
N GLU A 131 -3.70 -16.98 -5.63
CA GLU A 131 -3.72 -16.30 -6.93
C GLU A 131 -3.86 -14.79 -6.77
N LEU A 132 -4.63 -14.35 -5.76
CA LEU A 132 -4.70 -12.96 -5.34
C LEU A 132 -3.31 -12.42 -4.98
N LEU A 133 -2.60 -13.08 -4.05
CA LEU A 133 -1.29 -12.63 -3.57
C LEU A 133 -0.24 -12.64 -4.68
N ARG A 134 -0.21 -13.68 -5.52
CA ARG A 134 0.67 -13.74 -6.70
C ARG A 134 0.37 -12.60 -7.67
N GLY A 135 -0.92 -12.35 -7.96
CA GLY A 135 -1.34 -11.27 -8.85
C GLY A 135 -0.96 -9.89 -8.31
N ILE A 136 -1.09 -9.66 -7.01
CA ILE A 136 -0.66 -8.41 -6.37
C ILE A 136 0.86 -8.25 -6.47
N ALA A 137 1.63 -9.29 -6.12
CA ALA A 137 3.09 -9.24 -6.13
C ALA A 137 3.66 -8.88 -7.51
N GLN A 138 3.10 -9.44 -8.59
CA GLN A 138 3.52 -9.11 -9.96
C GLN A 138 3.27 -7.65 -10.34
N ASN A 139 2.20 -7.04 -9.82
CA ASN A 139 1.92 -5.63 -10.12
C ASN A 139 2.81 -4.66 -9.34
N ILE A 140 3.29 -5.05 -8.14
CA ILE A 140 4.21 -4.23 -7.34
C ILE A 140 5.62 -4.28 -7.94
N VAL A 141 6.11 -5.46 -8.31
CA VAL A 141 7.47 -5.62 -8.87
C VAL A 141 7.66 -4.85 -10.18
N ILE A 142 6.60 -4.75 -11.00
CA ILE A 142 6.64 -3.94 -12.23
C ILE A 142 6.74 -2.44 -11.89
N ASP A 143 6.17 -1.98 -10.77
CA ASP A 143 6.27 -0.58 -10.37
C ASP A 143 7.72 -0.22 -9.93
N ASP A 144 8.40 -1.11 -9.20
CA ASP A 144 9.78 -0.89 -8.71
C ASP A 144 10.81 -0.85 -9.86
N VAL A 145 10.67 -1.74 -10.85
CA VAL A 145 11.63 -1.83 -11.99
C VAL A 145 11.53 -0.61 -12.91
N VAL A 146 10.33 -0.09 -13.15
CA VAL A 146 10.12 1.05 -14.06
C VAL A 146 10.48 2.38 -13.37
N GLU A 147 10.45 2.48 -12.05
CA GLU A 147 10.97 3.67 -11.35
C GLU A 147 12.49 3.81 -11.50
N ILE A 148 13.23 2.69 -11.48
CA ILE A 148 14.68 2.68 -11.72
C ILE A 148 15.01 3.15 -13.14
N GLU A 149 14.27 2.69 -14.14
CA GLU A 149 14.49 3.08 -15.55
C GLU A 149 14.18 4.57 -15.80
N ASP A 150 13.09 5.09 -15.23
CA ASP A 150 12.72 6.52 -15.35
C ASP A 150 13.74 7.44 -14.65
N GLU A 151 14.39 7.00 -13.56
CA GLU A 151 15.43 7.81 -12.88
C GLU A 151 16.73 7.88 -13.69
N ILE A 152 17.12 6.78 -14.34
CA ILE A 152 18.34 6.73 -15.19
C ILE A 152 18.19 7.64 -16.41
N GLU A 153 17.01 7.69 -17.06
CA GLU A 153 16.79 8.55 -18.24
C GLU A 153 16.70 10.06 -17.92
N ASN A 154 16.50 10.45 -16.65
CA ASN A 154 16.41 11.87 -16.27
C ASN A 154 17.71 12.43 -15.67
N GLU A 155 18.78 11.62 -15.58
CA GLU A 155 20.11 12.03 -15.15
C GLU A 155 21.12 12.20 -16.31
N GLU A 156 20.71 11.98 -17.58
CA GLU A 156 21.46 12.33 -18.80
C GLU A 156 20.91 13.58 -19.52
#